data_AF-E3DS59-F1
#
_entry.id   AF-E3DS59-F1
#
_cell.length_a   1.000
_cell.length_b   1.000
_cell.length_c   1.000
_cell.angle_alpha   90.00
_cell.angle_beta   90.00
_cell.angle_gamma   90.00
#
_symmetry.space_group_name_H-M   'P 1'
#
loop_
_entity.id
_entity.type
_entity.pdbx_description
1 polymer ?
#
loop_
_entity_poly.entity_id
_entity_poly.type
_entity_poly.pdbx_seq_one_letter_code
_entity_poly.pdbx_strand_id
1 'polypeptide(L)' 'MPNNLNLDSLDLKLVLSFANAYSRLNEKGEISDQQLEEVMQLVENYQNYAPADFKNRLQEIFPESDF' A
#
# COMPACT_ATOMS: atom_id res chain seq x y z
N MET A 1 17.49 12.20 23.24
CA MET A 1 17.50 11.22 22.14
C MET A 1 16.19 10.45 22.20
N PRO A 2 15.20 10.65 21.32
CA PRO A 2 14.03 9.80 21.35
C PRO A 2 14.36 8.45 20.68
N ASN A 3 13.91 7.38 21.32
CA ASN A 3 14.04 5.99 20.90
C ASN A 3 13.26 5.74 19.59
N ASN A 4 13.97 5.41 18.51
CA ASN A 4 13.41 4.99 17.21
C ASN A 4 13.64 3.48 16.97
N LEU A 5 13.16 2.62 17.86
CA LEU A 5 13.42 1.16 17.75
C LEU A 5 12.16 0.30 17.59
N ASN A 6 10.97 0.92 17.52
CA ASN A 6 9.70 0.19 17.44
C ASN A 6 8.84 0.54 16.21
N LEU A 7 9.26 1.53 15.42
CA LEU A 7 8.56 1.96 14.19
C LEU A 7 8.81 0.98 13.04
N ASP A 8 10.06 0.57 12.82
CA ASP A 8 10.47 -0.30 11.70
C ASP A 8 9.69 -1.63 11.62
N SER A 9 9.37 -2.24 12.77
CA SER A 9 8.67 -3.54 12.79
C SER A 9 7.16 -3.42 12.57
N LEU A 10 6.56 -2.29 12.97
CA LEU A 10 5.15 -2.00 12.73
C LEU A 10 4.94 -1.65 11.25
N ASP A 11 5.85 -0.85 10.71
CA ASP A 11 5.90 -0.43 9.32
C ASP A 11 6.08 -1.62 8.37
N LEU A 12 7.02 -2.52 8.66
CA LEU A 12 7.20 -3.74 7.87
C LEU A 12 5.96 -4.65 7.88
N LYS A 13 5.32 -4.82 9.04
CA LYS A 13 4.08 -5.61 9.13
C LYS A 13 2.95 -5.01 8.31
N LEU A 14 2.86 -3.68 8.27
CA LEU A 14 1.88 -2.98 7.45
C LEU A 14 2.13 -3.22 5.96
N VAL A 15 3.36 -2.97 5.49
CA VAL A 15 3.77 -3.22 4.11
C VAL A 15 3.50 -4.67 3.68
N LEU A 16 3.87 -5.65 4.51
CA LEU A 16 3.62 -7.07 4.24
C LEU A 16 2.12 -7.40 4.22
N SER A 17 1.31 -6.75 5.06
CA SER A 17 -0.14 -6.96 5.07
C SER A 17 -0.78 -6.45 3.79
N PHE A 18 -0.36 -5.27 3.31
CA PHE A 18 -0.77 -4.72 2.02
C PHE A 18 -0.32 -5.62 0.86
N ALA A 19 0.97 -5.95 0.78
CA ALA A 19 1.51 -6.82 -0.27
C ALA A 19 0.74 -8.14 -0.38
N ASN A 20 0.50 -8.81 0.75
CA ASN A 20 -0.26 -10.06 0.79
C ASN A 20 -1.73 -9.91 0.43
N ALA A 21 -2.37 -8.78 0.77
CA ALA A 21 -3.77 -8.53 0.44
C ALA A 21 -3.94 -8.33 -1.07
N TYR A 22 -3.18 -7.42 -1.66
CA TYR A 22 -3.29 -7.10 -3.08
C TYR A 22 -2.78 -8.22 -3.99
N SER A 23 -1.74 -8.97 -3.59
CA SER A 23 -1.31 -10.17 -4.33
C SER A 23 -2.44 -11.20 -4.43
N ARG A 24 -3.20 -11.41 -3.35
CA ARG A 24 -4.36 -12.33 -3.36
C ARG A 24 -5.52 -11.84 -4.22
N LEU A 25 -5.72 -10.53 -4.34
CA LEU A 25 -6.73 -9.96 -5.24
C LEU A 25 -6.32 -10.20 -6.70
N ASN A 26 -5.03 -10.01 -7.02
CA ASN A 26 -4.50 -10.25 -8.35
C ASN A 26 -4.57 -11.75 -8.73
N GLU A 27 -4.20 -12.65 -7.82
CA GLU A 27 -4.31 -14.11 -8.02
C GLU A 27 -5.74 -14.56 -8.34
N LYS A 28 -6.75 -13.84 -7.87
CA LYS A 28 -8.17 -14.10 -8.14
C LYS A 28 -8.69 -13.41 -9.41
N GLY A 29 -7.87 -12.56 -10.05
CA GLY A 29 -8.27 -11.72 -11.18
C GLY A 29 -9.18 -10.54 -10.79
N GLU A 30 -9.22 -10.16 -9.50
CA GLU A 30 -10.01 -9.02 -9.01
C GLU A 30 -9.31 -7.68 -9.30
N ILE A 31 -7.98 -7.68 -9.45
CA ILE A 31 -7.18 -6.53 -9.88
C ILE A 31 -6.17 -6.97 -10.94
N SER A 32 -5.79 -6.06 -11.84
CA SER A 32 -4.78 -6.34 -12.86
C SER A 32 -3.35 -6.37 -12.30
N ASP A 33 -2.42 -6.94 -13.07
CA ASP A 33 -0.98 -6.91 -12.72
C ASP A 33 -0.46 -5.48 -12.59
N GLN A 34 -0.97 -4.57 -13.44
CA GLN A 34 -0.63 -3.15 -13.38
C GLN A 34 -1.13 -2.51 -12.08
N GLN A 35 -2.38 -2.77 -11.67
CA GLN A 35 -2.90 -2.25 -10.40
C GLN A 35 -2.12 -2.80 -9.21
N LEU A 36 -1.71 -4.07 -9.25
CA LEU A 36 -0.85 -4.64 -8.22
C LEU A 36 0.51 -3.92 -8.16
N GLU A 37 1.16 -3.72 -9.29
CA GLU A 37 2.46 -3.03 -9.37
C GLU A 37 2.37 -1.60 -8.83
N GLU A 38 1.36 -0.84 -9.22
CA GLU A 38 1.15 0.54 -8.78
C GLU A 38 0.91 0.60 -7.26
N VAL A 39 0.15 -0.34 -6.68
CA VAL A 39 -0.02 -0.41 -5.22
C VAL A 39 1.29 -0.77 -4.52
N MET A 40 2.06 -1.72 -5.04
CA MET A 40 3.34 -2.09 -4.42
C MET A 40 4.29 -0.89 -4.40
N GLN A 41 4.40 -0.15 -5.50
CA GLN A 41 5.20 1.07 -5.56
C GLN A 41 4.71 2.14 -4.57
N LEU A 42 3.39 2.31 -4.42
CA LEU A 42 2.80 3.25 -3.46
C LEU A 42 3.12 2.86 -2.01
N VAL A 43 3.00 1.57 -1.67
CA VAL A 43 3.23 1.03 -0.34
C VAL A 43 4.71 1.04 0.02
N GLU A 44 5.62 0.71 -0.89
CA GLU A 44 7.07 0.80 -0.64
C GLU A 44 7.53 2.22 -0.32
N ASN A 45 6.84 3.22 -0.88
CA ASN A 45 7.17 4.64 -0.71
C ASN A 45 6.26 5.36 0.30
N TYR A 46 5.48 4.64 1.11
CA TYR A 46 4.41 5.23 1.93
C TYR A 46 4.89 6.36 2.87
N GLN A 47 6.13 6.28 3.39
CA GLN A 47 6.72 7.30 4.27
C GLN A 47 6.91 8.66 3.57
N ASN A 48 6.92 8.68 2.24
CA ASN A 48 7.08 9.88 1.44
C ASN A 48 5.76 10.63 1.20
N TYR A 49 4.63 10.06 1.60
CA TYR A 49 3.30 10.62 1.33
C TYR A 49 2.65 11.14 2.61
N ALA A 50 1.98 12.30 2.49
CA ALA A 50 0.96 12.64 3.48
C ALA A 50 -0.23 11.67 3.35
N PRO A 51 -1.00 11.41 4.42
CA PRO A 51 -2.13 10.49 4.36
C PRO A 51 -3.17 10.80 3.28
N ALA A 52 -3.42 12.09 3.01
CA ALA A 52 -4.34 12.52 1.95
C ALA A 52 -3.80 12.18 0.55
N ASP A 53 -2.51 12.38 0.33
CA ASP A 53 -1.86 12.08 -0.95
C ASP A 53 -1.83 10.57 -1.20
N PHE A 54 -1.52 9.78 -0.17
CA PHE A 54 -1.58 8.32 -0.24
C PHE A 54 -2.99 7.85 -0.63
N LYS A 55 -4.03 8.40 0.01
CA LYS A 55 -5.42 8.06 -0.30
C LYS A 55 -5.78 8.44 -1.74
N ASN A 56 -5.38 9.64 -2.20
CA ASN A 56 -5.64 10.07 -3.56
C ASN A 56 -4.96 9.16 -4.59
N ARG A 57 -3.71 8.78 -4.38
CA ARG A 57 -3.00 7.82 -5.24
C ARG A 57 -3.68 6.46 -5.25
N LEU A 58 -4.14 5.97 -4.10
CA LEU A 58 -4.87 4.71 -4.03
C LEU A 58 -6.19 4.78 -4.81
N GLN A 59 -6.90 5.92 -4.79
CA GLN A 59 -8.10 6.15 -5.58
C GLN A 59 -7.82 6.21 -7.08
N GLU A 60 -6.67 6.74 -7.50
CA GLU A 60 -6.24 6.73 -8.91
C GLU A 60 -6.07 5.29 -9.42
N ILE A 61 -5.54 4.39 -8.58
CA ILE A 61 -5.35 2.96 -8.91
C ILE A 61 -6.70 2.19 -8.90
N PHE A 62 -7.60 2.57 -7.99
CA PHE A 62 -8.92 1.96 -7.80
C PHE A 62 -10.05 3.00 -7.91
N PRO A 63 -10.32 3.53 -9.12
CA PRO A 63 -11.26 4.62 -9.31
C PRO A 63 -12.71 4.26 -8.97
N GLU A 64 -13.06 2.98 -9.07
CA GLU A 64 -14.39 2.45 -8.75
C GLU A 64 -14.54 2.02 -7.28
N SER A 65 -13.52 2.23 -6.45
CA SER A 65 -13.58 1.84 -5.04
C SER A 65 -14.05 2.98 -4.14
N ASP A 66 -14.83 2.63 -3.12
CA ASP A 66 -15.44 3.56 -2.16
C ASP A 66 -14.63 3.69 -0.84
N PHE A 67 -13.32 3.41 -0.86
CA PHE A 67 -12.44 3.45 0.33
C PHE A 67 -12.31 4.83 0.99
#